data_AF-A0A849I7A3-F1
#
_entry.id   AF-A0A849I7A3-F1
#
_cell.length_a   1.000
_cell.length_b   1.000
_cell.length_c   1.000
_cell.angle_alpha   90.00
_cell.angle_beta   90.00
_cell.angle_gamma   90.00
#
_symmetry.space_group_name_H-M   'P 1'
#
loop_
_entity.id
_entity.type
_entity.pdbx_description
1 polymer ?
#
loop_
_entity_poly.entity_id
_entity_poly.type
_entity_poly.pdbx_seq_one_letter_code
_entity_poly.pdbx_strand_id
1 'polypeptide(L)'
;MLSKLRQEYVHMVTSGTELFLLFLGLQFHSRIGWMYCLGGIALLSLFAWQSALRRHRAIRDTPTSKISAAAQGYVELIGTGAPFANQPLYSKLHQLPCIWYRYLIEKKDSDNKWKREDSGETTDSFVLKDETGECVIDPDKAEIVTQHRSQWQENGYRYTEWTLLGGDRIYAIGEFRTLGGNATVFDSKVELDEILTEWKKDMPALTRRFDSNGDGKIDLEEWAKAREEALREVEKRRMEVLSMPEYHEMVRPADGRPYLLSNLSPERLSRRYLYWSWGHTAIFLGTIAGMGWMLQPS
;
A
#
# COMPACT_ATOMS: atom_id res chain seq x y z
N MET A 1 -9.57 11.65 5.54
CA MET A 1 -9.19 11.96 6.94
C MET A 1 -8.68 10.75 7.73
N LEU A 2 -9.00 9.50 7.33
CA LEU A 2 -8.56 8.25 7.99
C LEU A 2 -7.31 7.56 7.40
N SER A 3 -6.64 8.14 6.40
CA SER A 3 -5.44 7.55 5.77
C SER A 3 -4.09 7.96 6.39
N LYS A 4 -4.07 8.97 7.27
CA LYS A 4 -2.82 9.54 7.85
C LYS A 4 -2.30 8.84 9.12
N LEU A 5 -2.91 7.72 9.52
CA LEU A 5 -2.57 6.99 10.77
C LEU A 5 -1.91 5.62 10.52
N ARG A 6 -1.40 5.38 9.32
CA ARG A 6 -0.91 4.06 8.93
C ARG A 6 0.61 4.11 8.90
N GLN A 7 1.24 3.47 9.90
CA GLN A 7 2.30 2.45 9.74
C GLN A 7 3.31 2.38 10.89
N GLU A 8 3.57 3.48 11.61
CA GLU A 8 4.16 3.40 12.97
C GLU A 8 3.12 3.53 14.09
N TYR A 9 1.94 4.05 13.73
CA TYR A 9 0.88 4.40 14.67
C TYR A 9 0.12 3.19 15.23
N VAL A 10 -0.02 2.07 14.53
CA VAL A 10 -0.91 0.98 14.98
C VAL A 10 -0.41 0.30 16.26
N HIS A 11 0.91 0.20 16.47
CA HIS A 11 1.48 -0.40 17.69
C HIS A 11 1.69 0.61 18.83
N MET A 12 1.92 1.89 18.51
CA MET A 12 2.11 2.94 19.52
C MET A 12 0.77 3.50 20.03
N VAL A 13 -0.29 3.45 19.20
CA VAL A 13 -1.65 3.84 19.60
C VAL A 13 -2.24 2.81 20.55
N THR A 14 -1.99 1.51 20.36
CA THR A 14 -2.48 0.50 21.31
C THR A 14 -1.83 0.69 22.67
N SER A 15 -0.50 0.80 22.75
CA SER A 15 0.18 0.98 24.05
C SER A 15 -0.15 2.32 24.73
N GLY A 16 -0.19 3.42 23.99
CA GLY A 16 -0.55 4.74 24.56
C GLY A 16 -2.01 4.80 25.03
N THR A 17 -2.94 4.21 24.28
CA THR A 17 -4.36 4.17 24.66
C THR A 17 -4.60 3.24 25.83
N GLU A 18 -3.95 2.08 25.86
CA GLU A 18 -4.03 1.15 26.99
C GLU A 18 -3.49 1.80 28.28
N LEU A 19 -2.35 2.50 28.21
CA LEU A 19 -1.82 3.28 29.34
C LEU A 19 -2.77 4.40 29.80
N PHE A 20 -3.42 5.09 28.85
CA PHE A 20 -4.41 6.11 29.18
C PHE A 20 -5.64 5.52 29.87
N LEU A 21 -6.13 4.36 29.40
CA LEU A 21 -7.24 3.65 30.06
C LEU A 21 -6.87 3.19 31.47
N LEU A 22 -5.63 2.70 31.68
CA LEU A 22 -5.14 2.38 33.02
C LEU A 22 -5.08 3.63 33.92
N PHE A 23 -4.61 4.76 33.38
CA PHE A 23 -4.60 6.02 34.11
C PHE A 23 -6.01 6.49 34.50
N LEU A 24 -6.97 6.39 33.58
CA LEU A 24 -8.38 6.71 33.88
C LEU A 24 -8.95 5.78 34.95
N GLY A 25 -8.63 4.48 34.90
CA GLY A 25 -9.01 3.52 35.94
C GLY A 25 -8.55 3.98 37.33
N LEU A 26 -7.29 4.43 37.44
CA LEU A 26 -6.74 4.96 38.69
C LEU A 26 -7.47 6.23 39.18
N GLN A 27 -7.94 7.09 38.26
CA GLN A 27 -8.68 8.31 38.62
C GLN A 27 -10.11 8.02 39.09
N PHE A 28 -10.79 7.02 38.53
CA PHE A 28 -12.21 6.78 38.81
C PHE A 28 -12.52 6.26 40.22
N HIS A 29 -11.54 5.74 40.97
CA HIS A 29 -11.71 5.16 42.32
C HIS A 29 -12.94 4.22 42.49
N SER A 30 -13.42 3.65 41.38
CA SER A 30 -14.68 2.91 41.30
C SER A 30 -14.45 1.57 40.62
N ARG A 31 -15.01 0.49 41.20
CA ARG A 31 -14.93 -0.87 40.64
C ARG A 31 -15.51 -0.93 39.23
N ILE A 32 -16.63 -0.25 38.99
CA ILE A 32 -17.30 -0.20 37.68
C ILE A 32 -16.42 0.54 36.66
N GLY A 33 -15.78 1.65 37.07
CA GLY A 33 -14.87 2.40 36.19
C GLY A 33 -13.68 1.56 35.72
N TRP A 34 -13.10 0.76 36.64
CA TRP A 34 -12.05 -0.19 36.28
C TRP A 34 -12.52 -1.28 35.32
N MET A 35 -13.72 -1.82 35.49
CA MET A 35 -14.27 -2.81 34.56
C MET A 35 -14.38 -2.27 33.13
N TYR A 36 -14.83 -1.03 32.95
CA TYR A 36 -14.88 -0.40 31.62
C TYR A 36 -13.49 -0.19 31.03
N CYS A 37 -12.53 0.26 31.84
CA CYS A 37 -11.15 0.46 31.39
C CYS A 37 -10.50 -0.85 30.96
N LEU A 38 -10.61 -1.91 31.78
CA LEU A 38 -10.08 -3.23 31.47
C LEU A 38 -10.79 -3.86 30.27
N GLY A 39 -12.11 -3.70 30.14
CA GLY A 39 -12.86 -4.13 28.96
C GLY A 39 -12.41 -3.42 27.68
N GLY A 40 -12.13 -2.11 27.75
CA GLY A 40 -11.56 -1.35 26.64
C GLY A 40 -10.17 -1.85 26.23
N ILE A 41 -9.28 -2.11 27.20
CA ILE A 41 -7.96 -2.67 26.97
C ILE A 41 -8.07 -4.06 26.34
N ALA A 42 -8.96 -4.93 26.83
CA ALA A 42 -9.18 -6.26 26.29
C ALA A 42 -9.57 -6.20 24.80
N LEU A 43 -10.51 -5.32 24.43
CA LEU A 43 -10.93 -5.14 23.05
C LEU A 43 -9.79 -4.63 22.16
N LEU A 44 -9.04 -3.62 22.61
CA LEU A 44 -7.89 -3.08 21.88
C LEU A 44 -6.82 -4.15 21.67
N SER A 45 -6.49 -4.90 22.71
CA SER A 45 -5.52 -6.01 22.66
C SER A 45 -5.97 -7.12 21.71
N LEU A 46 -7.27 -7.45 21.66
CA LEU A 46 -7.80 -8.45 20.71
C LEU A 46 -7.65 -7.98 19.25
N PHE A 47 -7.96 -6.72 18.95
CA PHE A 47 -7.74 -6.16 17.60
C PHE A 47 -6.26 -6.11 17.24
N ALA A 48 -5.39 -5.74 18.19
CA ALA A 48 -3.95 -5.69 18.00
C ALA A 48 -3.35 -7.08 17.77
N TRP A 49 -3.78 -8.09 18.53
CA TRP A 49 -3.45 -9.50 18.33
C TRP A 49 -3.82 -9.97 16.91
N GLN A 50 -5.07 -9.74 16.49
CA GLN A 50 -5.53 -10.13 15.14
C GLN A 50 -4.76 -9.41 14.03
N SER A 51 -4.37 -8.15 14.26
CA SER A 51 -3.54 -7.35 13.35
C SER A 51 -2.12 -7.93 13.22
N ALA A 52 -1.48 -8.28 14.33
CA ALA A 52 -0.15 -8.88 14.36
C ALA A 52 -0.15 -10.30 13.75
N LEU A 53 -1.15 -11.12 14.11
CA LEU A 53 -1.29 -12.48 13.60
C LEU A 53 -1.52 -12.52 12.09
N ARG A 54 -2.32 -11.59 11.54
CA ARG A 54 -2.52 -11.46 10.09
C ARG A 54 -1.21 -11.19 9.35
N ARG A 55 -0.34 -10.33 9.88
CA ARG A 55 0.99 -10.06 9.29
C ARG A 55 1.92 -11.26 9.43
N HIS A 56 1.95 -11.90 10.60
CA HIS A 56 2.74 -13.10 10.81
C HIS A 56 2.35 -14.21 9.81
N ARG A 57 1.05 -14.47 9.63
CA ARG A 57 0.54 -15.45 8.67
C ARG A 57 0.84 -15.05 7.23
N ALA A 58 0.65 -13.78 6.87
CA ALA A 58 0.96 -13.30 5.52
C ALA A 58 2.42 -13.59 5.14
N ILE A 59 3.37 -13.28 6.04
CA ILE A 59 4.80 -13.50 5.78
C ILE A 59 5.14 -15.01 5.82
N ARG A 60 4.58 -15.76 6.77
CA ARG A 60 4.96 -17.16 6.98
C ARG A 60 4.34 -18.11 5.94
N ASP A 61 3.11 -17.82 5.53
CA ASP A 61 2.30 -18.74 4.72
C ASP A 61 2.40 -18.40 3.21
N THR A 62 3.12 -17.34 2.83
CA THR A 62 3.37 -16.95 1.42
C THR A 62 4.81 -17.29 1.04
N PRO A 63 5.06 -18.17 0.07
CA PRO A 63 6.41 -18.49 -0.36
C PRO A 63 7.01 -17.37 -1.23
N THR A 64 8.31 -17.14 -1.09
CA THR A 64 9.05 -16.23 -1.96
C THR A 64 9.05 -16.73 -3.40
N SER A 65 8.65 -15.88 -4.34
CA SER A 65 8.67 -16.13 -5.78
C SER A 65 9.79 -15.35 -6.47
N LYS A 66 10.21 -15.82 -7.64
CA LYS A 66 11.03 -15.02 -8.58
C LYS A 66 10.13 -14.12 -9.40
N ILE A 67 10.59 -12.91 -9.73
CA ILE A 67 9.79 -11.92 -10.45
C ILE A 67 9.26 -12.49 -11.77
N SER A 68 10.10 -13.17 -12.56
CA SER A 68 9.69 -13.71 -13.86
C SER A 68 8.70 -14.88 -13.79
N ALA A 69 8.61 -15.55 -12.64
CA ALA A 69 7.77 -16.73 -12.43
C ALA A 69 6.65 -16.50 -11.41
N ALA A 70 6.51 -15.27 -10.91
CA ALA A 70 5.50 -14.92 -9.94
C ALA A 70 4.10 -15.04 -10.56
N ALA A 71 3.20 -15.72 -9.85
CA ALA A 71 1.82 -15.81 -10.26
C ALA A 71 1.11 -14.46 -10.11
N GLN A 72 0.09 -14.22 -10.93
CA GLN A 72 -0.80 -13.07 -10.75
C GLN A 72 -1.49 -13.15 -9.38
N GLY A 73 -1.55 -12.03 -8.67
CA GLY A 73 -2.17 -11.93 -7.35
C GLY A 73 -1.16 -11.77 -6.23
N TYR A 74 -1.52 -12.22 -5.03
CA TYR A 74 -0.75 -11.94 -3.83
C TYR A 74 0.49 -12.82 -3.69
N VAL A 75 1.66 -12.19 -3.77
CA VAL A 75 2.95 -12.87 -3.77
C VAL A 75 3.96 -12.16 -2.89
N GLU A 76 5.00 -12.91 -2.53
CA GLU A 76 6.18 -12.41 -1.85
C GLU A 76 7.37 -12.36 -2.82
N LEU A 77 8.04 -11.22 -2.89
CA LEU A 77 9.24 -10.98 -3.68
C LEU A 77 10.38 -10.49 -2.79
N ILE A 78 11.61 -10.88 -3.13
CA ILE A 78 12.81 -10.36 -2.48
C ILE A 78 13.81 -9.96 -3.56
N GLY A 79 14.12 -8.67 -3.61
CA GLY A 79 14.96 -8.05 -4.63
C GLY A 79 15.91 -7.01 -4.04
N THR A 80 16.69 -6.38 -4.90
CA THR A 80 17.47 -5.18 -4.64
C THR A 80 16.66 -3.98 -5.09
N GLY A 81 16.47 -3.00 -4.22
CA GLY A 81 15.78 -1.75 -4.55
C GLY A 81 16.62 -0.86 -5.46
N ALA A 82 15.98 -0.26 -6.46
CA ALA A 82 16.59 0.63 -7.44
C ALA A 82 15.66 1.81 -7.74
N PRO A 83 16.21 2.98 -8.12
CA PRO A 83 15.40 4.12 -8.51
C PRO A 83 14.57 3.83 -9.77
N PHE A 84 13.33 4.34 -9.80
CA PHE A 84 12.52 4.29 -11.00
C PHE A 84 13.10 5.20 -12.09
N ALA A 85 13.04 4.75 -13.36
CA ALA A 85 13.60 5.46 -14.51
C ALA A 85 15.07 5.91 -14.36
N ASN A 86 15.86 5.24 -13.50
CA ASN A 86 17.23 5.63 -13.14
C ASN A 86 17.35 7.06 -12.55
N GLN A 87 16.26 7.61 -12.02
CA GLN A 87 16.24 8.92 -11.38
C GLN A 87 16.13 8.73 -9.86
N PRO A 88 17.20 9.02 -9.09
CA PRO A 88 17.14 8.88 -7.65
C PRO A 88 16.22 9.93 -7.04
N LEU A 89 15.41 9.50 -6.07
CA LEU A 89 14.68 10.41 -5.21
C LEU A 89 15.63 10.95 -4.13
N TYR A 90 15.46 12.22 -3.74
CA TYR A 90 16.21 12.81 -2.63
C TYR A 90 15.33 12.92 -1.39
N SER A 91 15.84 12.46 -0.25
CA SER A 91 15.12 12.54 1.02
C SER A 91 14.91 14.00 1.45
N LYS A 92 13.76 14.34 2.04
CA LYS A 92 13.42 15.74 2.31
C LYS A 92 14.38 16.41 3.28
N LEU A 93 14.84 15.69 4.31
CA LEU A 93 15.63 16.27 5.39
C LEU A 93 17.12 16.13 5.15
N HIS A 94 17.62 14.92 4.87
CA HIS A 94 19.06 14.71 4.63
C HIS A 94 19.50 15.02 3.19
N GLN A 95 18.57 15.16 2.24
CA GLN A 95 18.89 15.35 0.82
C GLN A 95 19.80 14.24 0.26
N LEU A 96 19.60 13.00 0.74
CA LEU A 96 20.37 11.84 0.31
C LEU A 96 19.62 11.05 -0.78
N PRO A 97 20.32 10.47 -1.77
CA PRO A 97 19.73 9.56 -2.74
C PRO A 97 19.05 8.37 -2.04
N CYS A 98 17.77 8.16 -2.33
CA CYS A 98 16.94 7.12 -1.77
C CYS A 98 15.92 6.64 -2.82
N ILE A 99 15.19 5.58 -2.50
CA ILE A 99 14.06 5.08 -3.32
C ILE A 99 12.71 5.29 -2.64
N TRP A 100 12.73 5.58 -1.34
CA TRP A 100 11.57 5.98 -0.56
C TRP A 100 12.03 6.74 0.69
N TYR A 101 11.22 7.70 1.16
CA TYR A 101 11.42 8.32 2.46
C TYR A 101 10.10 8.69 3.15
N ARG A 102 10.16 8.76 4.48
CA ARG A 102 9.17 9.38 5.37
C ARG A 102 9.90 10.29 6.34
N TYR A 103 9.29 11.41 6.69
CA TYR A 103 9.88 12.36 7.64
C TYR A 103 8.84 12.88 8.64
N LEU A 104 9.34 13.27 9.81
CA LEU A 104 8.60 13.91 10.88
C LEU A 104 9.45 15.04 11.47
N ILE A 105 8.91 16.25 11.48
CA ILE A 105 9.47 17.45 12.10
C ILE A 105 8.62 17.79 13.31
N GLU A 106 9.26 17.91 14.47
CA GLU A 106 8.61 18.31 15.72
C GLU A 106 9.33 19.52 16.30
N LYS A 107 8.58 20.44 16.91
CA LYS A 107 9.10 21.63 17.59
C LYS A 107 8.76 21.58 19.06
N LYS A 108 9.66 22.06 19.93
CA LYS A 108 9.32 22.31 21.34
C LYS A 108 8.37 23.49 21.46
N ASP A 109 7.30 23.31 22.21
CA ASP A 109 6.45 24.41 22.65
C ASP A 109 7.02 25.11 23.90
N SER A 110 6.29 26.10 24.42
CA SER A 110 6.63 26.84 25.64
C SER A 110 6.78 25.94 26.87
N ASP A 111 6.13 24.78 26.87
CA ASP A 111 6.13 23.82 27.98
C ASP A 111 7.21 22.74 27.81
N ASN A 112 8.14 22.93 26.88
CA ASN A 112 9.16 21.95 26.47
C ASN A 112 8.57 20.61 25.94
N LYS A 113 7.32 20.60 25.47
CA LYS A 113 6.70 19.42 24.86
C LYS A 113 6.89 19.43 23.35
N TRP A 114 7.20 18.27 22.80
CA TRP A 114 7.31 18.09 21.35
C TRP A 114 5.93 18.12 20.71
N LYS A 115 5.75 19.01 19.72
CA LYS A 115 4.56 19.07 18.88
C LYS A 115 4.96 18.87 17.42
N ARG A 116 4.22 18.03 16.70
CA ARG A 116 4.41 17.85 15.26
C ARG A 116 4.18 19.18 14.55
N GLU A 117 5.17 19.61 13.78
CA GLU A 117 5.10 20.78 12.91
C GLU A 117 4.84 20.38 11.46
N ASP A 118 5.60 19.40 10.94
CA ASP A 118 5.42 18.88 9.58
C ASP A 118 5.66 17.36 9.54
N SER A 119 5.06 16.69 8.57
CA SER A 119 5.30 15.27 8.31
C SER A 119 4.83 14.90 6.91
N GLY A 120 5.55 14.00 6.27
CA GLY A 120 5.17 13.49 4.95
C GLY A 120 5.90 12.23 4.58
N GLU A 121 5.47 11.66 3.46
CA GLU A 121 5.97 10.41 2.90
C GLU A 121 5.86 10.53 1.39
N THR A 122 6.84 9.99 0.66
CA THR A 122 6.77 9.94 -0.79
C THR A 122 5.83 8.85 -1.27
N THR A 123 5.17 9.11 -2.39
CA THR A 123 4.36 8.13 -3.13
C THR A 123 5.03 7.69 -4.42
N ASP A 124 6.28 8.09 -4.65
CA ASP A 124 6.98 7.80 -5.89
C ASP A 124 7.30 6.31 -5.99
N SER A 125 7.00 5.73 -7.15
CA SER A 125 7.33 4.35 -7.44
C SER A 125 8.84 4.13 -7.49
N PHE A 126 9.27 2.93 -7.15
CA PHE A 126 10.65 2.48 -7.31
C PHE A 126 10.68 1.08 -7.91
N VAL A 127 11.86 0.58 -8.25
CA VAL A 127 12.02 -0.74 -8.87
C VAL A 127 12.61 -1.73 -7.89
N LEU A 128 12.03 -2.91 -7.83
CA LEU A 128 12.58 -4.09 -7.20
C LEU A 128 13.21 -4.98 -8.27
N LYS A 129 14.50 -5.28 -8.16
CA LYS A 129 15.22 -6.13 -9.11
C LYS A 129 15.65 -7.42 -8.44
N ASP A 130 15.32 -8.57 -9.01
CA ASP A 130 15.94 -9.83 -8.65
C ASP A 130 16.82 -10.34 -9.80
N GLU A 131 17.33 -11.56 -9.72
CA GLU A 131 18.15 -12.13 -10.79
C GLU A 131 17.36 -12.49 -12.06
N THR A 132 16.03 -12.43 -12.00
CA THR A 132 15.12 -12.88 -13.07
C THR A 132 14.38 -11.75 -13.78
N GLY A 133 14.23 -10.59 -13.14
CA GLY A 133 13.54 -9.47 -13.75
C GLY A 133 13.39 -8.25 -12.83
N GLU A 134 12.53 -7.34 -13.27
CA GLU A 134 12.23 -6.10 -12.58
C GLU A 134 10.72 -6.02 -12.27
N CYS A 135 10.39 -5.51 -11.10
CA CYS A 135 9.02 -5.25 -10.67
C CYS A 135 8.94 -3.82 -10.14
N VAL A 136 8.06 -3.03 -10.72
CA VAL A 136 7.74 -1.68 -10.24
C VAL A 136 6.93 -1.81 -8.95
N ILE A 137 7.36 -1.12 -7.90
CA ILE A 137 6.67 -1.06 -6.62
C ILE A 137 5.97 0.29 -6.53
N ASP A 138 4.65 0.28 -6.40
CA ASP A 138 3.88 1.45 -5.99
C ASP A 138 3.76 1.47 -4.45
N PRO A 139 4.48 2.35 -3.74
CA PRO A 139 4.44 2.37 -2.29
C PRO A 139 3.12 2.89 -1.71
N ASP A 140 2.16 3.34 -2.53
CA ASP A 140 0.90 3.90 -2.01
C ASP A 140 0.21 2.92 -1.03
N LYS A 141 0.00 3.41 0.19
CA LYS A 141 -0.59 2.67 1.32
C LYS A 141 0.14 1.38 1.72
N ALA A 142 1.35 1.14 1.23
CA ALA A 142 2.20 0.01 1.60
C ALA A 142 2.74 0.22 3.01
N GLU A 143 2.65 -0.77 3.89
CA GLU A 143 3.31 -0.75 5.20
C GLU A 143 4.82 -0.81 5.05
N ILE A 144 5.52 0.29 5.32
CA ILE A 144 6.97 0.36 5.12
C ILE A 144 7.68 0.29 6.45
N VAL A 145 8.49 -0.77 6.63
CA VAL A 145 9.32 -0.99 7.81
C VAL A 145 10.78 -0.95 7.39
N THR A 146 11.50 0.08 7.83
CA THR A 146 12.92 0.22 7.51
C THR A 146 13.78 0.22 8.77
N GLN A 147 15.00 -0.32 8.63
CA GLN A 147 16.05 -0.20 9.64
C GLN A 147 16.83 1.12 9.52
N HIS A 148 16.69 1.85 8.40
CA HIS A 148 17.32 3.16 8.20
C HIS A 148 16.43 4.23 8.83
N ARG A 149 16.75 4.61 10.06
CA ARG A 149 16.09 5.68 10.79
C ARG A 149 17.13 6.62 11.38
N SER A 150 17.04 7.89 11.02
CA SER A 150 17.87 8.96 11.58
C SER A 150 17.01 9.90 12.43
N GLN A 151 17.50 10.28 13.60
CA GLN A 151 16.86 11.28 14.45
C GLN A 151 17.90 12.23 15.03
N TRP A 152 17.66 13.53 14.92
CA TRP A 152 18.53 14.57 15.47
C TRP A 152 17.71 15.75 15.97
N GLN A 153 18.35 16.61 16.76
CA GLN A 153 17.74 17.82 17.29
C GLN A 153 18.61 19.04 16.97
N GLU A 154 17.98 20.12 16.54
CA GLU A 154 18.67 21.37 16.21
C GLU A 154 17.73 22.55 16.42
N ASN A 155 18.20 23.63 17.04
CA ASN A 155 17.45 24.89 17.22
C ASN A 155 16.01 24.72 17.78
N GLY A 156 15.82 23.80 18.72
CA GLY A 156 14.51 23.53 19.33
C GLY A 156 13.59 22.62 18.50
N TYR A 157 14.10 22.07 17.40
CA TYR A 157 13.44 21.09 16.55
C TYR A 157 13.97 19.67 16.79
N ARG A 158 13.12 18.68 16.54
CA ARG A 158 13.47 17.26 16.45
C ARG A 158 13.04 16.77 15.07
N TYR A 159 14.01 16.28 14.33
CA TYR A 159 13.85 15.75 13.00
C TYR A 159 13.96 14.24 13.07
N THR A 160 13.04 13.52 12.45
CA THR A 160 13.14 12.08 12.26
C THR A 160 12.92 11.77 10.79
N GLU A 161 13.83 11.02 10.19
CA GLU A 161 13.73 10.56 8.80
C GLU A 161 13.89 9.04 8.75
N TRP A 162 13.07 8.40 7.92
CA TRP A 162 13.13 6.99 7.58
C TRP A 162 13.31 6.88 6.08
N THR A 163 14.19 5.98 5.63
CA THR A 163 14.48 5.84 4.20
C THR A 163 14.56 4.37 3.78
N LEU A 164 14.30 4.10 2.51
CA LEU A 164 14.83 2.92 1.82
C LEU A 164 15.85 3.44 0.81
N LEU A 165 17.01 2.80 0.75
CA LEU A 165 18.11 3.24 -0.11
C LEU A 165 18.16 2.39 -1.39
N GLY A 166 18.66 2.99 -2.47
CA GLY A 166 19.06 2.21 -3.63
C GLY A 166 20.16 1.22 -3.24
N GLY A 167 20.03 -0.04 -3.66
CA GLY A 167 20.91 -1.13 -3.28
C GLY A 167 20.49 -1.91 -2.03
N ASP A 168 19.49 -1.43 -1.27
CA ASP A 168 18.94 -2.22 -0.15
C ASP A 168 18.34 -3.54 -0.66
N ARG A 169 18.53 -4.62 0.10
CA ARG A 169 17.76 -5.85 -0.10
C ARG A 169 16.35 -5.62 0.44
N ILE A 170 15.37 -5.52 -0.45
CA ILE A 170 13.97 -5.23 -0.13
C ILE A 170 13.16 -6.52 -0.16
N TYR A 171 12.46 -6.75 0.93
CA TYR A 171 11.33 -7.65 1.09
C TYR A 171 10.05 -6.92 0.67
N ALA A 172 9.26 -7.51 -0.21
CA ALA A 172 7.97 -6.98 -0.65
C ALA A 172 6.92 -8.08 -0.70
N ILE A 173 5.77 -7.87 -0.08
CA ILE A 173 4.62 -8.78 -0.16
C ILE A 173 3.36 -7.97 -0.43
N GLY A 174 2.65 -8.31 -1.50
CA GLY A 174 1.57 -7.49 -2.04
C GLY A 174 0.92 -8.12 -3.27
N GLU A 175 0.07 -7.33 -3.95
CA GLU A 175 -0.62 -7.77 -5.16
C GLU A 175 0.25 -7.55 -6.38
N PHE A 176 0.70 -8.63 -7.01
CA PHE A 176 1.51 -8.62 -8.22
C PHE A 176 0.64 -8.72 -9.46
N ARG A 177 0.98 -7.90 -10.45
CA ARG A 177 0.30 -7.83 -11.75
C ARG A 177 1.34 -7.75 -12.86
N THR A 178 1.04 -8.41 -13.98
CA THR A 178 1.73 -8.17 -15.24
C THR A 178 0.86 -7.29 -16.11
N LEU A 179 1.44 -6.22 -16.62
CA LEU A 179 0.78 -5.24 -17.49
C LEU A 179 1.55 -5.12 -18.81
N GLY A 180 0.84 -4.69 -19.85
CA GLY A 180 1.39 -4.61 -21.20
C GLY A 180 1.52 -5.98 -21.88
N GLY A 181 1.94 -5.96 -23.15
CA GLY A 181 2.12 -7.17 -23.94
C GLY A 181 0.91 -8.11 -23.91
N ASN A 182 1.20 -9.41 -23.90
CA ASN A 182 0.18 -10.47 -23.98
C ASN A 182 -0.62 -10.65 -22.68
N ALA A 183 -0.24 -9.97 -21.60
CA ALA A 183 -1.00 -9.97 -20.35
C ALA A 183 -2.28 -9.12 -20.42
N THR A 184 -2.42 -8.29 -21.46
CA THR A 184 -3.62 -7.46 -21.66
C THR A 184 -4.79 -8.31 -22.18
N VAL A 185 -5.90 -8.32 -21.43
CA VAL A 185 -7.15 -8.98 -21.87
C VAL A 185 -8.00 -7.97 -22.63
N PHE A 186 -8.30 -8.28 -23.89
CA PHE A 186 -9.10 -7.43 -24.78
C PHE A 186 -10.53 -7.97 -24.95
N ASP A 187 -11.55 -7.10 -24.88
CA ASP A 187 -12.93 -7.43 -25.24
C ASP A 187 -13.29 -6.71 -26.54
N SER A 188 -13.32 -7.49 -27.63
CA SER A 188 -13.55 -6.97 -28.98
C SER A 188 -14.88 -6.25 -29.14
N LYS A 189 -15.90 -6.61 -28.35
CA LYS A 189 -17.22 -5.99 -28.47
C LYS A 189 -17.23 -4.63 -27.79
N VAL A 190 -16.67 -4.54 -26.58
CA VAL A 190 -16.59 -3.30 -25.82
C VAL A 190 -15.72 -2.27 -26.55
N GLU A 191 -14.55 -2.68 -27.05
CA GLU A 191 -13.64 -1.80 -27.78
C GLU A 191 -14.25 -1.26 -29.09
N LEU A 192 -14.97 -2.11 -29.83
CA LEU A 192 -15.67 -1.70 -31.05
C LEU A 192 -16.79 -0.69 -30.73
N ASP A 193 -17.56 -0.96 -29.68
CA ASP A 193 -18.66 -0.08 -29.26
C ASP A 193 -18.12 1.28 -28.78
N GLU A 194 -16.97 1.32 -28.11
CA GLU A 194 -16.29 2.58 -27.72
C GLU A 194 -15.87 3.41 -28.93
N ILE A 195 -15.20 2.82 -29.92
CA ILE A 195 -14.78 3.52 -31.15
C ILE A 195 -15.98 4.04 -31.92
N LEU A 196 -17.02 3.21 -32.11
CA LEU A 196 -18.23 3.63 -32.82
C LEU A 196 -18.99 4.73 -32.06
N THR A 197 -18.96 4.70 -30.72
CA THR A 197 -19.55 5.75 -29.88
C THR A 197 -18.76 7.06 -30.00
N GLU A 198 -17.43 6.97 -30.03
CA GLU A 198 -16.55 8.13 -30.23
C GLU A 198 -16.78 8.77 -31.60
N TRP A 199 -16.83 7.98 -32.67
CA TRP A 199 -17.03 8.51 -34.02
C TRP A 199 -18.43 9.13 -34.21
N LYS A 200 -19.45 8.60 -33.53
CA LYS A 200 -20.80 9.19 -33.55
C LYS A 200 -20.89 10.56 -32.87
N LYS A 201 -19.92 10.95 -32.03
CA LYS A 201 -19.89 12.29 -31.41
C LYS A 201 -19.61 13.40 -32.43
N ASP A 202 -18.88 13.09 -33.51
CA ASP A 202 -18.61 14.01 -34.62
C ASP A 202 -19.24 13.47 -35.91
N MET A 203 -20.57 13.56 -35.98
CA MET A 203 -21.33 13.11 -37.14
C MET A 203 -20.89 13.81 -38.44
N PRO A 204 -20.60 15.13 -38.49
CA PRO A 204 -20.10 15.76 -39.71
C PRO A 204 -18.78 15.17 -40.24
N ALA A 205 -17.83 14.84 -39.36
CA ALA A 205 -16.59 14.19 -39.77
C ALA A 205 -16.83 12.74 -40.22
N LEU A 206 -17.72 12.01 -39.53
CA LEU A 206 -18.08 10.64 -39.89
C LEU A 206 -18.78 10.57 -41.26
N THR A 207 -19.77 11.44 -41.51
CA THR A 207 -20.44 11.54 -42.82
C THR A 207 -19.43 11.87 -43.91
N ARG A 208 -18.56 12.87 -43.73
CA ARG A 208 -17.51 13.20 -44.73
C ARG A 208 -16.58 12.02 -45.06
N ARG A 209 -16.37 11.11 -44.11
CA ARG A 209 -15.48 9.97 -44.26
C ARG A 209 -16.13 8.77 -44.96
N PHE A 210 -17.43 8.55 -44.78
CA PHE A 210 -18.11 7.33 -45.21
C PHE A 210 -19.26 7.53 -46.22
N ASP A 211 -19.85 8.72 -46.29
CA ASP A 211 -20.88 9.09 -47.28
C ASP A 211 -20.25 9.14 -48.68
N SER A 212 -20.35 8.02 -49.38
CA SER A 212 -19.75 7.80 -50.69
C SER A 212 -20.65 8.29 -51.82
N ASN A 213 -21.96 8.38 -51.57
CA ASN A 213 -22.96 8.76 -52.56
C ASN A 213 -23.32 10.27 -52.50
N GLY A 214 -22.91 10.98 -51.44
CA GLY A 214 -23.05 12.42 -51.24
C GLY A 214 -24.45 12.86 -50.81
N ASP A 215 -25.27 11.97 -50.24
CA ASP A 215 -26.65 12.26 -49.85
C ASP A 215 -26.80 12.87 -48.44
N GLY A 216 -25.69 13.00 -47.71
CA GLY A 216 -25.62 13.57 -46.37
C GLY A 216 -26.09 12.63 -45.26
N LYS A 217 -26.36 11.36 -45.58
CA LYS A 217 -26.69 10.28 -44.63
C LYS A 217 -25.65 9.16 -44.75
N ILE A 218 -25.65 8.25 -43.78
CA ILE A 218 -24.83 7.03 -43.83
C ILE A 218 -25.80 5.86 -43.91
N ASP A 219 -25.82 5.19 -45.06
CA ASP A 219 -26.69 4.03 -45.28
C ASP A 219 -26.10 2.73 -44.71
N LEU A 220 -26.79 1.61 -44.90
CA LEU A 220 -26.37 0.31 -44.35
C LEU A 220 -25.02 -0.18 -44.91
N GLU A 221 -24.72 0.10 -46.18
CA GLU A 221 -23.45 -0.30 -46.81
C GLU A 221 -22.30 0.60 -46.33
N GLU A 222 -22.56 1.88 -46.17
CA GLU A 222 -21.59 2.85 -45.63
C GLU A 222 -21.33 2.61 -44.14
N TRP A 223 -22.34 2.20 -43.37
CA TRP A 223 -22.17 1.73 -42.00
C TRP A 223 -21.40 0.42 -41.91
N ALA A 224 -21.55 -0.48 -42.88
CA ALA A 224 -20.75 -1.71 -42.94
C ALA A 224 -19.26 -1.38 -43.15
N LYS A 225 -18.95 -0.43 -44.04
CA LYS A 225 -17.58 0.09 -44.24
C LYS A 225 -17.04 0.77 -42.97
N ALA A 226 -17.84 1.62 -42.31
CA ALA A 226 -17.45 2.26 -41.06
C ALA A 226 -17.14 1.25 -39.96
N ARG A 227 -17.92 0.17 -39.86
CA ARG A 227 -17.67 -0.92 -38.91
C ARG A 227 -16.41 -1.71 -39.25
N GLU A 228 -16.15 -1.99 -40.53
CA GLU A 228 -14.92 -2.67 -40.94
C GLU A 228 -13.68 -1.83 -40.63
N GLU A 229 -13.73 -0.52 -40.85
CA GLU A 229 -12.63 0.39 -40.52
C GLU A 229 -12.45 0.53 -39.00
N ALA A 230 -13.55 0.58 -38.24
CA ALA A 230 -13.49 0.56 -36.78
C ALA A 230 -12.83 -0.72 -36.25
N LEU A 231 -13.12 -1.88 -36.85
CA LEU A 231 -12.46 -3.15 -36.51
C LEU A 231 -10.95 -3.11 -36.80
N ARG A 232 -10.52 -2.51 -37.92
CA ARG A 232 -9.08 -2.32 -38.22
C ARG A 232 -8.41 -1.38 -37.21
N GLU A 233 -9.11 -0.35 -36.76
CA GLU A 233 -8.60 0.57 -35.74
C GLU A 233 -8.47 -0.11 -34.37
N VAL A 234 -9.44 -0.95 -33.97
CA VAL A 234 -9.32 -1.81 -32.79
C VAL A 234 -8.07 -2.68 -32.89
N GLU A 235 -7.87 -3.36 -34.02
CA GLU A 235 -6.73 -4.24 -34.23
C GLU A 235 -5.38 -3.49 -34.19
N LYS A 236 -5.34 -2.28 -34.78
CA LYS A 236 -4.15 -1.42 -34.73
C LYS A 236 -3.81 -1.02 -33.29
N ARG A 237 -4.81 -0.55 -32.52
CA ARG A 237 -4.62 -0.20 -31.10
C ARG A 237 -4.17 -1.41 -30.27
N ARG A 238 -4.71 -2.59 -30.55
CA ARG A 238 -4.26 -3.85 -29.93
C ARG A 238 -2.81 -4.16 -30.24
N MET A 239 -2.40 -4.08 -31.51
CA MET A 239 -1.02 -4.30 -31.89
C MET A 239 -0.07 -3.29 -31.22
N GLU A 240 -0.47 -2.04 -31.07
CA GLU A 240 0.29 -1.04 -30.31
C GLU A 240 0.46 -1.45 -28.83
N VAL A 241 -0.62 -1.87 -28.16
CA VAL A 241 -0.56 -2.32 -26.75
C VAL A 241 0.23 -3.63 -26.60
N LEU A 242 0.05 -4.58 -27.51
CA LEU A 242 0.79 -5.84 -27.53
C LEU A 242 2.29 -5.63 -27.83
N SER A 243 2.63 -4.54 -28.51
CA SER A 243 4.03 -4.16 -28.78
C SER A 243 4.72 -3.48 -27.59
N MET A 244 3.95 -3.05 -26.57
CA MET A 244 4.54 -2.54 -25.33
C MET A 244 5.22 -3.69 -24.57
N PRO A 245 6.43 -3.49 -24.05
CA PRO A 245 7.09 -4.50 -23.25
C PRO A 245 6.25 -4.82 -22.02
N GLU A 246 6.12 -6.10 -21.71
CA GLU A 246 5.51 -6.55 -20.46
C GLU A 246 6.34 -6.01 -19.29
N TYR A 247 5.65 -5.47 -18.30
CA TYR A 247 6.27 -5.06 -17.04
C TYR A 247 5.47 -5.60 -15.87
N HIS A 248 6.17 -5.82 -14.77
CA HIS A 248 5.57 -6.29 -13.54
C HIS A 248 5.39 -5.13 -12.57
N GLU A 249 4.26 -5.13 -11.88
CA GLU A 249 3.94 -4.14 -10.87
C GLU A 249 3.48 -4.84 -9.60
N MET A 250 3.86 -4.31 -8.44
CA MET A 250 3.30 -4.69 -7.16
C MET A 250 2.61 -3.49 -6.52
N VAL A 251 1.33 -3.71 -6.19
CA VAL A 251 0.45 -2.70 -5.62
C VAL A 251 -0.23 -3.22 -4.35
N ARG A 252 -1.02 -2.35 -3.71
CA ARG A 252 -1.86 -2.74 -2.59
C ARG A 252 -2.95 -3.76 -3.01
N PRO A 253 -3.11 -4.89 -2.29
CA PRO A 253 -4.22 -5.82 -2.50
C PRO A 253 -5.59 -5.20 -2.22
N ALA A 254 -6.56 -5.48 -3.09
CA ALA A 254 -7.94 -4.99 -2.96
C ALA A 254 -8.72 -5.67 -1.82
N ASP A 255 -8.37 -6.92 -1.51
CA ASP A 255 -9.01 -7.76 -0.50
C ASP A 255 -8.61 -7.43 0.96
N GLY A 256 -7.75 -6.43 1.15
CA GLY A 256 -7.33 -5.97 2.47
C GLY A 256 -6.24 -6.82 3.12
N ARG A 257 -5.61 -7.77 2.39
CA ARG A 257 -4.38 -8.41 2.85
C ARG A 257 -3.27 -7.38 3.12
N PRO A 258 -2.30 -7.70 4.01
CA PRO A 258 -1.19 -6.80 4.28
C PRO A 258 -0.44 -6.45 3.00
N TYR A 259 -0.11 -5.18 2.80
CA TYR A 259 0.87 -4.77 1.81
C TYR A 259 2.07 -4.28 2.59
N LEU A 260 3.21 -4.96 2.50
CA LEU A 260 4.36 -4.73 3.38
C LEU A 260 5.65 -4.68 2.55
N LEU A 261 6.41 -3.60 2.74
CA LEU A 261 7.74 -3.41 2.16
C LEU A 261 8.75 -3.20 3.30
N SER A 262 9.93 -3.78 3.18
CA SER A 262 10.91 -3.70 4.26
C SER A 262 12.32 -4.02 3.80
N ASN A 263 13.33 -3.38 4.38
CA ASN A 263 14.74 -3.79 4.24
C ASN A 263 15.24 -4.66 5.42
N LEU A 264 14.33 -5.09 6.30
CA LEU A 264 14.54 -6.20 7.22
C LEU A 264 14.23 -7.52 6.52
N SER A 265 14.85 -8.61 7.01
CA SER A 265 14.59 -9.96 6.48
C SER A 265 13.20 -10.46 6.88
N PRO A 266 12.55 -11.32 6.06
CA PRO A 266 11.23 -11.87 6.37
C PRO A 266 11.19 -12.60 7.72
N GLU A 267 12.27 -13.28 8.11
CA GLU A 267 12.35 -13.98 9.40
C GLU A 267 12.31 -12.99 10.57
N ARG A 268 13.01 -11.85 10.44
CA ARG A 268 13.00 -10.79 11.46
C ARG A 268 11.60 -10.19 11.60
N LEU A 269 10.92 -9.92 10.48
CA LEU A 269 9.55 -9.39 10.47
C LEU A 269 8.55 -10.41 11.03
N SER A 270 8.60 -11.65 10.56
CA SER A 270 7.72 -12.73 11.00
C SER A 270 7.85 -12.98 12.51
N ARG A 271 9.09 -13.04 13.04
CA ARG A 271 9.35 -13.20 14.47
C ARG A 271 8.88 -11.99 15.29
N ARG A 272 9.07 -10.78 14.77
CA ARG A 272 8.55 -9.54 15.40
C ARG A 272 7.03 -9.65 15.57
N TYR A 273 6.28 -9.94 14.51
CA TYR A 273 4.82 -10.03 14.59
C TYR A 273 4.33 -11.21 15.43
N LEU A 274 5.10 -12.30 15.51
CA LEU A 274 4.83 -13.39 16.45
C LEU A 274 4.92 -12.93 17.91
N TYR A 275 5.98 -12.19 18.28
CA TYR A 275 6.12 -11.67 19.64
C TYR A 275 5.05 -10.64 19.98
N TRP A 276 4.67 -9.77 19.03
CA TRP A 276 3.53 -8.86 19.22
C TRP A 276 2.22 -9.63 19.45
N SER A 277 1.97 -10.69 18.66
CA SER A 277 0.82 -11.55 18.86
C SER A 277 0.79 -12.11 20.29
N TRP A 278 1.89 -12.69 20.77
CA TRP A 278 1.95 -13.22 22.14
C TRP A 278 1.80 -12.14 23.22
N GLY A 279 2.41 -10.97 23.03
CA GLY A 279 2.27 -9.84 23.95
C GLY A 279 0.82 -9.40 24.11
N HIS A 280 0.09 -9.23 23.01
CA HIS A 280 -1.33 -8.86 23.05
C HIS A 280 -2.21 -9.96 23.63
N THR A 281 -1.89 -11.24 23.39
CA THR A 281 -2.57 -12.35 24.07
C THR A 281 -2.38 -12.27 25.59
N ALA A 282 -1.17 -12.00 26.06
CA ALA A 282 -0.90 -11.88 27.50
C ALA A 282 -1.66 -10.71 28.14
N ILE A 283 -1.70 -9.54 27.49
CA ILE A 283 -2.48 -8.38 27.96
C ILE A 283 -3.97 -8.71 28.00
N PHE A 284 -4.51 -9.30 26.94
CA PHE A 284 -5.91 -9.72 26.89
C PHE A 284 -6.25 -10.66 28.05
N LEU A 285 -5.50 -11.75 28.23
CA LEU A 285 -5.74 -12.70 29.33
C LEU A 285 -5.60 -12.03 30.71
N GLY A 286 -4.61 -11.14 30.88
CA GLY A 286 -4.43 -10.38 32.11
C GLY A 286 -5.61 -9.48 32.43
N THR A 287 -6.19 -8.80 31.44
CA THR A 287 -7.37 -7.94 31.63
C THR A 287 -8.63 -8.73 31.98
N ILE A 288 -8.84 -9.89 31.34
CA ILE A 288 -9.96 -10.78 31.65
C ILE A 288 -9.82 -11.35 33.07
N ALA A 289 -8.62 -11.79 33.46
CA ALA A 289 -8.34 -12.25 34.81
C ALA A 289 -8.57 -11.15 35.86
N GLY A 290 -8.09 -9.93 35.58
CA GLY A 290 -8.30 -8.76 36.44
C GLY A 290 -9.78 -8.43 36.63
N MET A 291 -10.57 -8.43 35.55
CA MET A 291 -12.02 -8.24 35.63
C MET A 291 -12.70 -9.36 36.44
N GLY A 292 -12.30 -10.61 36.23
CA GLY A 292 -12.83 -11.75 36.98
C GLY A 292 -12.55 -11.65 38.48
N TRP A 293 -11.37 -11.19 38.88
CA TRP A 293 -11.02 -10.95 40.28
C TRP A 293 -11.88 -9.84 40.91
N MET A 294 -12.14 -8.75 40.18
CA MET A 294 -12.95 -7.64 40.68
C MET A 294 -14.44 -7.97 40.84
N LEU A 295 -14.93 -9.01 40.15
CA LEU A 295 -16.29 -9.51 40.24
C LEU A 295 -16.51 -10.48 41.41
N GLN A 296 -15.45 -10.93 42.09
CA GLN A 296 -15.59 -11.77 43.27
C GLN A 296 -16.26 -10.97 44.39
N PRO A 297 -17.27 -11.55 45.09
CA PRO A 297 -17.84 -10.92 46.26
C PRO A 297 -16.75 -10.76 47.33
N SER A 298 -16.64 -9.56 47.87
CA SER A 298 -15.74 -9.23 48.99
C SER A 298 -16.23 -9.81 50.30
#